data_AF-A0A7W7DC04-F1
#
_entry.id   AF-A0A7W7DC04-F1
#
_cell.length_a   1.000
_cell.length_b   1.000
_cell.length_c   1.000
_cell.angle_alpha   90.00
_cell.angle_beta   90.00
_cell.angle_gamma   90.00
#
_symmetry.space_group_name_H-M   'P 1'
#
loop_
_entity.id
_entity.type
_entity.pdbx_description
1 polymer ?
#
loop_
_entity_poly.entity_id
_entity_poly.type
_entity_poly.pdbx_seq_one_letter_code
_entity_poly.pdbx_strand_id
1 'polypeptide(L)'
;MSTSRFVVIVISLVSAAIVAICAVTIVLVLNPTSGSQEERSPNLVAVAPADDAEDQPHTEAGARGAAQKLFDAYAAGNYGAFWDGWTIDAQGLISRRDYARLFELCKPIAQGIRYNVQSAMVQGDTAKVQVTRLIGAFTYDFKYEDGRWRFIPEAETQADYRSKTVEQLAAEKQASRTCANSTAPPSAPPAVQPTTSAPPAETQQTSQPQAQPPAAGERKVLLTDNGNGRKNTQQFTVDASWALHYTYDCSKTSIGTGGMSATLLDGTKYVDLVVNETGASADKTTPQYNAGSFHLEITGPCPWTIEVVDVP
;
A
#
# COMPACT_ATOMS: atom_id res chain seq x y z
N MET A 1 11.60 -23.28 -56.23
CA MET A 1 11.97 -21.85 -56.27
C MET A 1 11.59 -21.27 -54.90
N SER A 2 12.40 -21.43 -53.85
CA SER A 2 13.72 -20.84 -53.56
C SER A 2 13.67 -19.31 -53.43
N THR A 3 13.52 -18.83 -52.18
CA THR A 3 14.31 -17.75 -51.52
C THR A 3 13.77 -17.59 -50.09
N SER A 4 14.44 -18.15 -49.08
CA SER A 4 15.52 -17.52 -48.27
C SER A 4 14.93 -16.66 -47.13
N ARG A 5 14.77 -17.16 -45.90
CA ARG A 5 15.81 -17.41 -44.88
C ARG A 5 16.76 -16.22 -44.70
N PHE A 6 16.28 -15.11 -44.13
CA PHE A 6 17.12 -13.99 -43.66
C PHE A 6 16.42 -13.17 -42.56
N VAL A 7 16.01 -13.80 -41.44
CA VAL A 7 15.70 -13.05 -40.19
C VAL A 7 16.15 -13.85 -38.96
N VAL A 8 17.35 -14.43 -39.04
CA VAL A 8 18.08 -14.97 -37.89
C VAL A 8 19.53 -14.59 -38.13
N ILE A 9 19.93 -13.38 -37.72
CA ILE A 9 21.30 -12.86 -37.44
C ILE A 9 21.13 -11.35 -37.14
N VAL A 10 20.65 -11.02 -35.94
CA VAL A 10 20.99 -9.77 -35.21
C VAL A 10 21.07 -10.12 -33.70
N ILE A 11 21.71 -11.26 -33.42
CA ILE A 11 22.14 -11.67 -32.07
C ILE A 11 23.56 -12.19 -32.25
N SER A 12 24.53 -11.28 -32.30
CA SER A 12 25.98 -11.51 -32.16
C SER A 12 26.70 -10.30 -32.72
N LEU A 13 26.99 -9.29 -31.87
CA LEU A 13 28.14 -8.37 -31.99
C LEU A 13 28.06 -7.24 -30.93
N VAL A 14 27.86 -7.57 -29.65
CA VAL A 14 28.24 -6.69 -28.51
C VAL A 14 28.81 -7.55 -27.37
N SER A 15 29.77 -8.43 -27.69
CA SER A 15 30.39 -9.33 -26.71
C SER A 15 31.90 -9.50 -26.89
N ALA A 16 32.59 -8.52 -27.49
CA ALA A 16 34.03 -8.64 -27.73
C ALA A 16 34.82 -7.30 -27.66
N ALA A 17 34.38 -6.32 -26.86
CA ALA A 17 35.10 -5.04 -26.72
C ALA A 17 35.11 -4.42 -25.31
N ILE A 18 34.98 -5.21 -24.24
CA ILE A 18 35.24 -4.77 -22.85
C ILE A 18 36.01 -5.87 -22.08
N VAL A 19 37.14 -6.33 -22.64
CA VAL A 19 38.10 -7.22 -21.95
C VAL A 19 39.54 -6.68 -22.06
N ALA A 20 39.73 -5.44 -22.51
CA ALA A 20 41.07 -4.90 -22.75
C ALA A 20 41.24 -3.45 -22.30
N ILE A 21 40.71 -3.07 -21.13
CA ILE A 21 41.10 -1.82 -20.45
C ILE A 21 41.15 -2.07 -18.93
N CYS A 22 42.35 -1.89 -18.36
CA CYS A 22 42.68 -1.75 -16.93
C CYS A 22 42.86 -3.02 -16.08
N ALA A 23 43.66 -3.96 -16.58
CA ALA A 23 44.56 -4.77 -15.76
C ALA A 23 45.94 -4.10 -15.64
N VAL A 24 46.05 -2.91 -15.04
CA VAL A 24 47.32 -2.26 -14.66
C VAL A 24 47.09 -1.30 -13.47
N THR A 25 46.99 -1.83 -12.25
CA THR A 25 47.33 -1.14 -10.97
C THR A 25 47.33 -2.14 -9.81
N ILE A 26 48.05 -3.25 -9.97
CA ILE A 26 48.48 -4.08 -8.83
C ILE A 26 49.97 -4.35 -9.06
N VAL A 27 50.76 -4.21 -7.99
CA VAL A 27 52.23 -4.44 -7.89
C VAL A 27 53.13 -3.19 -8.03
N LEU A 28 53.12 -2.36 -6.99
CA LEU A 28 54.34 -1.84 -6.35
C LEU A 28 54.22 -2.21 -4.86
N VAL A 29 54.77 -3.37 -4.46
CA VAL A 29 56.09 -3.49 -3.79
C VAL A 29 56.03 -2.84 -2.40
N LEU A 30 55.68 -3.58 -1.35
CA LEU A 30 56.63 -4.34 -0.52
C LEU A 30 57.94 -3.56 -0.29
N ASN A 31 57.99 -2.68 0.71
CA ASN A 31 59.18 -2.58 1.54
C ASN A 31 58.84 -2.15 2.99
N PRO A 32 59.37 -2.88 4.00
CA PRO A 32 59.13 -2.62 5.41
C PRO A 32 60.16 -1.62 5.94
N THR A 33 59.69 -0.55 6.58
CA THR A 33 60.56 0.29 7.40
C THR A 33 60.10 0.19 8.84
N SER A 34 60.85 -0.60 9.60
CA SER A 34 60.89 -0.55 11.06
C SER A 34 61.26 0.86 11.50
N GLY A 35 60.29 1.58 12.04
CA GLY A 35 60.48 2.84 12.75
C GLY A 35 59.82 2.72 14.11
N SER A 36 60.63 2.44 15.14
CA SER A 36 60.25 2.61 16.53
C SER A 36 60.00 4.09 16.80
N GLN A 37 58.79 4.47 17.22
CA GLN A 37 58.61 5.73 17.96
C GLN A 37 57.38 5.71 18.86
N GLU A 38 57.69 5.75 20.15
CA GLU A 38 56.97 6.37 21.27
C GLU A 38 55.48 6.10 21.50
N GLU A 39 55.24 5.43 22.63
CA GLU A 39 54.12 5.64 23.52
C GLU A 39 53.71 7.12 23.60
N ARG A 40 52.61 7.46 22.92
CA ARG A 40 51.73 8.53 23.36
C ARG A 40 50.34 7.93 23.44
N SER A 41 49.87 7.75 24.68
CA SER A 41 48.50 7.39 25.00
C SER A 41 47.54 8.12 24.07
N PRO A 42 46.77 7.42 23.23
CA PRO A 42 45.60 8.02 22.64
C PRO A 42 44.65 8.26 23.80
N ASN A 43 44.49 9.54 24.14
CA ASN A 43 43.41 10.01 24.98
C ASN A 43 42.13 9.37 24.45
N LEU A 44 41.51 8.50 25.26
CA LEU A 44 40.19 7.92 25.02
C LEU A 44 39.18 9.09 25.06
N VAL A 45 39.12 9.84 23.97
CA VAL A 45 37.97 10.70 23.70
C VAL A 45 36.86 9.72 23.36
N ALA A 46 36.01 9.44 24.34
CA ALA A 46 34.75 8.77 24.14
C ALA A 46 34.02 9.50 23.00
N VAL A 47 33.97 8.87 21.83
CA VAL A 47 33.02 9.25 20.78
C VAL A 47 31.66 8.88 21.36
N ALA A 48 31.01 9.85 22.01
CA ALA A 48 29.61 9.74 22.35
C ALA A 48 28.86 9.40 21.06
N PRO A 49 27.93 8.42 21.07
CA PRO A 49 27.11 8.18 19.90
C PRO A 49 26.36 9.48 19.61
N ALA A 50 26.63 10.04 18.44
CA ALA A 50 25.84 11.13 17.91
C ALA A 50 24.45 10.57 17.62
N ASP A 51 23.55 10.64 18.60
CA ASP A 51 22.11 10.71 18.35
C ASP A 51 21.85 12.09 17.71
N ASP A 52 22.34 12.25 16.48
CA ASP A 52 22.04 13.43 15.68
C ASP A 52 20.56 13.32 15.29
N ALA A 53 19.74 14.03 16.05
CA ALA A 53 18.45 14.51 15.57
C ALA A 53 18.73 15.54 14.45
N GLU A 54 19.25 15.08 13.32
CA GLU A 54 19.34 15.92 12.13
C GLU A 54 17.92 16.23 11.69
N ASP A 55 17.61 17.53 11.61
CA ASP A 55 16.41 18.01 10.95
C ASP A 55 16.35 17.41 9.55
N GLN A 56 15.29 16.65 9.28
CA GLN A 56 15.08 16.04 7.98
C GLN A 56 14.71 17.13 6.98
N PRO A 57 15.17 17.07 5.73
CA PRO A 57 14.79 18.09 4.76
C PRO A 57 13.28 18.06 4.51
N HIS A 58 12.64 19.24 4.58
CA HIS A 58 11.21 19.42 4.29
C HIS A 58 10.93 19.35 2.78
N THR A 59 11.17 18.18 2.20
CA THR A 59 11.16 17.91 0.75
C THR A 59 10.60 16.51 0.48
N GLU A 60 10.28 16.23 -0.78
CA GLU A 60 9.86 14.89 -1.22
C GLU A 60 10.89 13.80 -0.85
N ALA A 61 12.18 14.08 -1.05
CA ALA A 61 13.26 13.15 -0.73
C ALA A 61 13.32 12.87 0.79
N GLY A 62 13.13 13.90 1.62
CA GLY A 62 13.05 13.75 3.08
C GLY A 62 11.85 12.89 3.51
N ALA A 63 10.67 13.14 2.95
CA ALA A 63 9.47 12.36 3.24
C ALA A 63 9.65 10.88 2.86
N ARG A 64 10.21 10.60 1.69
CA ARG A 64 10.51 9.22 1.25
C ARG A 64 11.53 8.54 2.15
N GLY A 65 12.61 9.23 2.51
CA GLY A 65 13.64 8.69 3.40
C GLY A 65 13.08 8.35 4.79
N ALA A 66 12.27 9.24 5.36
CA ALA A 66 11.61 9.01 6.64
C ALA A 66 10.64 7.83 6.58
N ALA A 67 9.82 7.77 5.52
CA ALA A 67 8.89 6.67 5.31
C ALA A 67 9.62 5.32 5.15
N GLN A 68 10.71 5.28 4.37
CA GLN A 68 11.49 4.06 4.19
C GLN A 68 12.06 3.56 5.53
N LYS A 69 12.70 4.45 6.30
CA LYS A 69 13.23 4.12 7.64
C LYS A 69 12.14 3.59 8.56
N LEU A 70 10.97 4.23 8.55
CA LEU A 70 9.83 3.84 9.35
C LEU A 70 9.32 2.44 8.96
N PHE A 71 9.03 2.20 7.68
CA PHE A 71 8.49 0.92 7.23
C PHE A 71 9.51 -0.22 7.30
N ASP A 72 10.81 0.08 7.23
CA ASP A 72 11.87 -0.89 7.53
C ASP A 72 11.81 -1.34 9.00
N ALA A 73 11.59 -0.41 9.94
CA ALA A 73 11.38 -0.75 11.35
C ALA A 73 10.15 -1.65 11.55
N TYR A 74 9.04 -1.36 10.87
CA TYR A 74 7.84 -2.22 10.88
C TYR A 74 8.13 -3.62 10.33
N ALA A 75 8.75 -3.70 9.15
CA ALA A 75 9.08 -4.97 8.51
C ALA A 75 10.04 -5.81 9.36
N ALA A 76 10.97 -5.17 10.07
CA ALA A 76 11.88 -5.82 11.01
C ALA A 76 11.19 -6.28 12.31
N GLY A 77 9.92 -5.93 12.54
CA GLY A 77 9.19 -6.20 13.78
C GLY A 77 9.60 -5.28 14.93
N ASN A 78 10.29 -4.17 14.66
CA ASN A 78 10.61 -3.15 15.65
C ASN A 78 9.44 -2.16 15.77
N TYR A 79 8.33 -2.64 16.31
CA TYR A 79 7.09 -1.88 16.43
C TYR A 79 7.20 -0.68 17.37
N GLY A 80 8.11 -0.73 18.34
CA GLY A 80 8.44 0.42 19.19
C GLY A 80 9.04 1.57 18.36
N ALA A 81 10.07 1.29 17.55
CA ALA A 81 10.66 2.30 16.67
C ALA A 81 9.69 2.78 15.58
N PHE A 82 8.78 1.91 15.12
CA PHE A 82 7.70 2.34 14.23
C PHE A 82 6.77 3.35 14.92
N TRP A 83 6.34 3.08 16.15
CA TRP A 83 5.54 4.02 16.95
C TRP A 83 6.28 5.33 17.22
N ASP A 84 7.60 5.28 17.43
CA ASP A 84 8.44 6.46 17.68
C ASP A 84 8.45 7.45 16.49
N GLY A 85 8.17 6.96 15.27
CA GLY A 85 8.07 7.78 14.06
C GLY A 85 6.66 8.32 13.74
N TRP A 86 5.68 8.12 14.62
CA TRP A 86 4.34 8.70 14.46
C TRP A 86 4.31 10.17 14.86
N THR A 87 3.25 10.88 14.45
CA THR A 87 2.98 12.23 14.95
C THR A 87 2.76 12.24 16.45
N ILE A 88 3.07 13.35 17.10
CA ILE A 88 2.93 13.52 18.57
C ILE A 88 1.46 13.26 18.98
N ASP A 89 0.51 13.81 18.22
CA ASP A 89 -0.92 13.59 18.47
C ASP A 89 -1.29 12.09 18.37
N ALA A 90 -0.74 11.38 17.38
CA ALA A 90 -1.00 9.95 17.20
C ALA A 90 -0.36 9.08 18.30
N GLN A 91 0.80 9.49 18.81
CA GLN A 91 1.44 8.85 19.97
C GLN A 91 0.59 8.97 21.24
N GLY A 92 -0.26 10.00 21.34
CA GLY A 92 -1.23 10.14 22.43
C GLY A 92 -2.39 9.13 22.38
N LEU A 93 -2.58 8.41 21.27
CA LEU A 93 -3.74 7.50 21.08
C LEU A 93 -3.54 6.12 21.70
N ILE A 94 -2.31 5.63 21.73
CA ILE A 94 -1.93 4.33 22.28
C ILE A 94 -0.50 4.43 22.80
N SER A 95 -0.23 3.90 23.99
CA SER A 95 1.13 3.95 24.53
C SER A 95 2.08 3.10 23.70
N ARG A 96 3.36 3.49 23.62
CA ARG A 96 4.41 2.72 22.92
C ARG A 96 4.46 1.24 23.32
N ARG A 97 4.34 0.98 24.63
CA ARG A 97 4.34 -0.38 25.20
C ARG A 97 3.13 -1.17 24.71
N ASP A 98 1.97 -0.54 24.72
CA ASP A 98 0.71 -1.17 24.34
C ASP A 98 0.64 -1.43 22.83
N TYR A 99 1.20 -0.53 22.02
CA TYR A 99 1.39 -0.75 20.58
C TYR A 99 2.31 -1.93 20.31
N ALA A 100 3.46 -2.04 20.99
CA ALA A 100 4.35 -3.19 20.84
C ALA A 100 3.66 -4.50 21.28
N ARG A 101 2.95 -4.49 22.42
CA ARG A 101 2.18 -5.62 22.94
C ARG A 101 1.11 -6.10 21.97
N LEU A 102 0.45 -5.21 21.23
CA LEU A 102 -0.51 -5.59 20.18
C LEU A 102 0.11 -6.58 19.18
N PHE A 103 1.35 -6.36 18.76
CA PHE A 103 2.03 -7.22 17.81
C PHE A 103 2.72 -8.44 18.43
N GLU A 104 2.94 -8.44 19.74
CA GLU A 104 3.28 -9.66 20.49
C GLU A 104 2.09 -10.61 20.55
N LEU A 105 0.89 -10.07 20.82
CA LEU A 105 -0.37 -10.84 20.86
C LEU A 105 -0.85 -11.27 19.47
N CYS A 106 -0.63 -10.43 18.46
CA CYS A 106 -0.99 -10.68 17.07
C CYS A 106 0.16 -10.30 16.14
N LYS A 107 1.09 -11.23 15.93
CA LYS A 107 2.20 -11.03 15.01
C LYS A 107 1.66 -10.97 13.56
N PRO A 108 1.93 -9.94 12.75
CA PRO A 108 1.39 -9.84 11.40
C PRO A 108 1.95 -10.94 10.50
N ILE A 109 1.11 -11.48 9.61
CA ILE A 109 1.56 -12.46 8.59
C ILE A 109 2.63 -11.84 7.66
N ALA A 110 2.58 -10.52 7.47
CA ALA A 110 3.51 -9.79 6.61
C ALA A 110 4.82 -9.36 7.32
N GLN A 111 5.07 -9.74 8.57
CA GLN A 111 6.35 -9.41 9.21
C GLN A 111 7.52 -10.02 8.41
N GLY A 112 8.58 -9.25 8.21
CA GLY A 112 9.74 -9.62 7.38
C GLY A 112 9.58 -9.28 5.90
N ILE A 113 8.38 -8.90 5.45
CA ILE A 113 8.17 -8.42 4.08
C ILE A 113 8.51 -6.94 4.01
N ARG A 114 9.49 -6.60 3.16
CA ARG A 114 9.93 -5.20 2.99
C ARG A 114 8.88 -4.38 2.24
N TYR A 115 8.83 -3.11 2.60
CA TYR A 115 8.11 -2.08 1.87
C TYR A 115 9.06 -1.41 0.87
N ASN A 116 8.53 -1.03 -0.28
CA ASN A 116 9.26 -0.29 -1.31
C ASN A 116 8.58 1.06 -1.52
N VAL A 117 9.18 2.12 -0.97
CA VAL A 117 8.68 3.49 -1.12
C VAL A 117 8.96 3.97 -2.55
N GLN A 118 7.89 4.25 -3.31
CA GLN A 118 7.99 4.63 -4.72
C GLN A 118 8.16 6.15 -4.89
N SER A 119 7.23 6.91 -4.32
CA SER A 119 7.10 8.35 -4.53
C SER A 119 6.55 9.02 -3.27
N ALA A 120 6.72 10.33 -3.17
CA ALA A 120 5.98 11.15 -2.22
C ALA A 120 5.45 12.39 -2.95
N MET A 121 4.35 12.94 -2.46
CA MET A 121 3.82 14.22 -2.90
C MET A 121 3.70 15.11 -1.68
N VAL A 122 4.52 16.16 -1.63
CA VAL A 122 4.58 17.11 -0.51
C VAL A 122 3.67 18.31 -0.79
N GLN A 123 2.83 18.66 0.17
CA GLN A 123 1.95 19.82 0.14
C GLN A 123 1.99 20.53 1.51
N GLY A 124 2.72 21.64 1.57
CA GLY A 124 2.99 22.31 2.85
C GLY A 124 3.69 21.35 3.82
N ASP A 125 3.19 21.28 5.05
CA ASP A 125 3.71 20.39 6.11
C ASP A 125 3.15 18.95 6.04
N THR A 126 2.56 18.55 4.92
CA THR A 126 2.01 17.20 4.74
C THR A 126 2.58 16.52 3.52
N ALA A 127 2.64 15.19 3.55
CA ALA A 127 3.05 14.39 2.41
C ALA A 127 2.19 13.14 2.26
N LYS A 128 1.86 12.80 1.02
CA LYS A 128 1.30 11.49 0.66
C LYS A 128 2.41 10.62 0.10
N VAL A 129 2.72 9.50 0.75
CA VAL A 129 3.81 8.60 0.36
C VAL A 129 3.22 7.32 -0.23
N GLN A 130 3.58 7.03 -1.49
CA GLN A 130 3.18 5.79 -2.15
C GLN A 130 4.19 4.68 -1.86
N VAL A 131 3.68 3.54 -1.45
CA VAL A 131 4.48 2.40 -1.00
C VAL A 131 3.93 1.12 -1.61
N THR A 132 4.79 0.27 -2.14
CA THR A 132 4.42 -1.06 -2.62
C THR A 132 4.95 -2.15 -1.71
N ARG A 133 4.19 -3.23 -1.60
CA ARG A 133 4.58 -4.51 -0.99
C ARG A 133 4.02 -5.63 -1.87
N LEU A 134 4.41 -6.88 -1.60
CA LEU A 134 4.00 -8.06 -2.39
C LEU A 134 2.47 -8.18 -2.59
N ILE A 135 1.68 -7.60 -1.68
CA ILE A 135 0.22 -7.66 -1.71
C ILE A 135 -0.45 -6.38 -2.24
N GLY A 136 0.32 -5.37 -2.64
CA GLY A 136 -0.23 -4.19 -3.32
C GLY A 136 0.51 -2.87 -3.14
N ALA A 137 -0.06 -1.82 -3.76
CA ALA A 137 0.29 -0.44 -3.55
C ALA A 137 -0.60 0.19 -2.47
N PHE A 138 -0.02 1.07 -1.66
CA PHE A 138 -0.66 1.76 -0.54
C PHE A 138 -0.19 3.21 -0.53
N THR A 139 -1.04 4.11 -0.03
CA THR A 139 -0.69 5.52 0.16
C THR A 139 -0.83 5.86 1.63
N TYR A 140 0.21 6.45 2.20
CA TYR A 140 0.27 6.81 3.62
C TYR A 140 0.46 8.31 3.81
N ASP A 141 -0.18 8.86 4.83
CA ASP A 141 -0.07 10.27 5.18
C ASP A 141 1.08 10.49 6.17
N PHE A 142 1.87 11.52 5.89
CA PHE A 142 2.95 12.01 6.73
C PHE A 142 2.77 13.49 7.00
N LYS A 143 3.23 13.95 8.17
CA LYS A 143 3.26 15.34 8.58
C LYS A 143 4.67 15.73 8.98
N TYR A 144 5.14 16.89 8.53
CA TYR A 144 6.39 17.46 8.97
C TYR A 144 6.16 18.22 10.27
N GLU A 145 6.74 17.75 11.37
CA GLU A 145 6.68 18.44 12.66
C GLU A 145 7.93 18.12 13.49
N ASP A 146 8.38 19.08 14.29
CA ASP A 146 9.58 18.94 15.14
C ASP A 146 10.81 18.48 14.32
N GLY A 147 11.03 19.17 13.19
CA GLY A 147 12.17 18.94 12.32
C GLY A 147 12.16 17.62 11.55
N ARG A 148 11.05 16.86 11.55
CA ARG A 148 11.02 15.54 10.90
C ARG A 148 9.67 15.18 10.30
N TRP A 149 9.69 14.32 9.28
CA TRP A 149 8.49 13.70 8.75
C TRP A 149 8.02 12.56 9.65
N ARG A 150 6.76 12.61 10.05
CA ARG A 150 6.12 11.66 10.96
C ARG A 150 4.87 11.06 10.35
N PHE A 151 4.63 9.79 10.62
CA PHE A 151 3.49 9.06 10.09
C PHE A 151 2.19 9.41 10.80
N ILE A 152 1.12 9.56 10.02
CA ILE A 152 -0.23 9.75 10.51
C ILE A 152 -1.00 8.45 10.29
N PRO A 153 -1.39 7.72 11.35
CA PRO A 153 -2.30 6.59 11.20
C PRO A 153 -3.63 7.02 10.58
N GLU A 154 -4.24 6.16 9.77
CA GLU A 154 -5.54 6.43 9.15
C GLU A 154 -6.63 6.71 10.20
N ALA A 155 -7.63 7.52 9.85
CA ALA A 155 -8.65 8.00 10.79
C ALA A 155 -9.40 6.87 11.51
N GLU A 156 -9.74 5.78 10.82
CA GLU A 156 -10.37 4.59 11.41
C GLU A 156 -9.44 3.91 12.42
N THR A 157 -8.16 3.73 12.07
CA THR A 157 -7.15 3.16 12.99
C THR A 157 -6.99 4.03 14.24
N GLN A 158 -7.04 5.35 14.10
CA GLN A 158 -7.02 6.25 15.25
C GLN A 158 -8.28 6.11 16.13
N ALA A 159 -9.46 5.96 15.53
CA ALA A 159 -10.71 5.75 16.27
C ALA A 159 -10.68 4.42 17.06
N ASP A 160 -10.14 3.38 16.46
CA ASP A 160 -9.88 2.09 17.10
C ASP A 160 -8.98 2.22 18.32
N TYR A 161 -7.84 2.93 18.21
CA TYR A 161 -6.94 3.15 19.35
C TYR A 161 -7.57 3.95 20.48
N ARG A 162 -8.49 4.88 20.18
CA ARG A 162 -9.21 5.65 21.21
C ARG A 162 -10.27 4.83 21.94
N SER A 163 -10.85 3.82 21.28
CA SER A 163 -12.07 3.16 21.76
C SER A 163 -11.87 1.72 22.22
N LYS A 164 -10.77 1.07 21.83
CA LYS A 164 -10.52 -0.35 22.09
C LYS A 164 -9.26 -0.55 22.94
N THR A 165 -9.28 -1.58 23.77
CA THR A 165 -8.06 -2.04 24.46
C THR A 165 -7.15 -2.82 23.50
N VAL A 166 -5.88 -2.98 23.87
CA VAL A 166 -4.92 -3.79 23.11
C VAL A 166 -5.41 -5.22 22.91
N GLU A 167 -6.04 -5.80 23.92
CA GLU A 167 -6.60 -7.15 23.87
C GLU A 167 -7.75 -7.25 22.87
N GLN A 168 -8.65 -6.26 22.82
CA GLN A 168 -9.74 -6.20 21.85
C GLN A 168 -9.20 -6.08 20.43
N LEU A 169 -8.24 -5.18 20.20
CA LEU A 169 -7.58 -5.01 18.90
C LEU A 169 -6.87 -6.30 18.45
N ALA A 170 -6.17 -6.96 19.37
CA ALA A 170 -5.51 -8.23 19.07
C ALA A 170 -6.54 -9.33 18.72
N ALA A 171 -7.62 -9.45 19.50
CA ALA A 171 -8.68 -10.42 19.27
C ALA A 171 -9.37 -10.22 17.90
N GLU A 172 -9.67 -8.98 17.52
CA GLU A 172 -10.24 -8.66 16.20
C GLU A 172 -9.29 -9.02 15.04
N LYS A 173 -7.99 -8.72 15.20
CA LYS A 173 -6.98 -9.11 14.20
C LYS A 173 -6.82 -10.63 14.10
N GLN A 174 -6.93 -11.34 15.21
CA GLN A 174 -6.90 -12.81 15.23
C GLN A 174 -8.15 -13.40 14.56
N ALA A 175 -9.33 -12.84 14.85
CA ALA A 175 -10.61 -13.24 14.25
C ALA A 175 -10.64 -13.03 12.73
N SER A 176 -10.04 -11.93 12.25
CA SER A 176 -9.86 -11.64 10.81
C SER A 176 -8.75 -12.45 10.15
N ARG A 177 -8.06 -13.34 10.88
CA ARG A 177 -6.96 -14.19 10.37
C ARG A 177 -5.80 -13.38 9.77
N THR A 178 -5.51 -12.21 10.34
CA THR A 178 -4.38 -11.36 9.90
C THR A 178 -3.10 -11.60 10.71
N CYS A 179 -3.16 -12.46 11.74
CA CYS A 179 -2.02 -12.83 12.59
C CYS A 179 -1.40 -14.17 12.17
N ALA A 180 -0.07 -14.23 12.11
CA ALA A 180 0.71 -15.43 11.82
C ALA A 180 0.59 -16.51 12.91
N ASN A 181 0.45 -16.08 14.17
CA ASN A 181 0.43 -16.97 15.33
C ASN A 181 -0.99 -17.33 15.78
N SER A 182 -1.98 -17.20 14.89
CA SER A 182 -3.36 -17.58 15.22
C SER A 182 -3.48 -19.11 15.24
N THR A 183 -2.97 -19.75 16.29
CA THR A 183 -3.57 -21.01 16.76
C THR A 183 -4.99 -20.65 17.12
N ALA A 184 -5.94 -21.05 16.27
CA ALA A 184 -7.34 -20.71 16.40
C ALA A 184 -7.77 -20.82 17.87
N PRO A 185 -8.34 -19.76 18.47
CA PRO A 185 -8.90 -19.90 19.81
C PRO A 185 -9.93 -21.05 19.75
N PRO A 186 -10.01 -21.92 20.78
CA PRO A 186 -11.04 -22.93 20.83
C PRO A 186 -12.38 -22.20 20.66
N SER A 187 -13.10 -22.55 19.59
CA SER A 187 -14.40 -21.99 19.25
C SER A 187 -15.21 -21.82 20.53
N ALA A 188 -15.48 -20.57 20.92
CA ALA A 188 -16.44 -20.33 21.98
C ALA A 188 -17.72 -21.09 21.61
N PRO A 189 -18.34 -21.83 22.55
CA PRO A 189 -19.64 -22.44 22.30
C PRO A 189 -20.56 -21.36 21.71
N PRO A 190 -21.32 -21.67 20.64
CA PRO A 190 -22.16 -20.68 19.98
C PRO A 190 -23.02 -20.00 21.03
N ALA A 191 -22.84 -18.68 21.19
CA ALA A 191 -23.76 -17.88 21.96
C ALA A 191 -25.15 -18.15 21.37
N VAL A 192 -26.03 -18.70 22.21
CA VAL A 192 -27.42 -18.98 21.85
C VAL A 192 -28.05 -17.65 21.47
N GLN A 193 -28.08 -17.36 20.17
CA GLN A 193 -28.84 -16.23 19.66
C GLN A 193 -30.30 -16.52 19.97
N PRO A 194 -31.04 -15.59 20.59
CA PRO A 194 -32.49 -15.72 20.68
C PRO A 194 -33.04 -15.81 19.26
N THR A 195 -33.62 -16.96 18.93
CA THR A 195 -34.38 -17.17 17.70
C THR A 195 -35.57 -16.22 17.71
N THR A 196 -35.41 -15.08 17.04
CA THR A 196 -36.53 -14.22 16.69
C THR A 196 -37.27 -14.88 15.54
N SER A 197 -38.48 -15.35 15.84
CA SER A 197 -39.42 -15.96 14.91
C SER A 197 -39.66 -15.08 13.68
N ALA A 198 -39.63 -15.72 12.52
CA ALA A 198 -39.97 -15.14 11.23
C ALA A 198 -41.45 -14.70 11.16
N PRO A 199 -41.74 -13.53 10.58
CA PRO A 199 -43.01 -13.24 9.93
C PRO A 199 -43.00 -13.73 8.46
N PRO A 200 -44.18 -13.91 7.83
CA PRO A 200 -44.31 -14.61 6.56
C PRO A 200 -43.80 -13.79 5.37
N ALA A 201 -43.46 -14.52 4.32
CA ALA A 201 -43.16 -14.01 3.00
C ALA A 201 -44.22 -13.01 2.50
N GLU A 202 -43.76 -11.83 2.09
CA GLU A 202 -44.55 -10.89 1.30
C GLU A 202 -43.71 -10.43 0.10
N THR A 203 -44.08 -10.94 -1.07
CA THR A 203 -43.68 -10.49 -2.41
C THR A 203 -43.91 -9.00 -2.57
N GLN A 204 -42.86 -8.19 -2.78
CA GLN A 204 -42.94 -6.95 -3.58
C GLN A 204 -41.63 -6.70 -4.34
N GLN A 205 -41.63 -7.14 -5.60
CA GLN A 205 -40.81 -6.58 -6.66
C GLN A 205 -41.48 -5.25 -7.06
N THR A 206 -40.99 -4.13 -6.55
CA THR A 206 -41.36 -2.80 -7.02
C THR A 206 -40.36 -2.36 -8.09
N SER A 207 -40.77 -2.53 -9.34
CA SER A 207 -40.16 -1.93 -10.52
C SER A 207 -40.11 -0.41 -10.35
N GLN A 208 -38.92 0.15 -10.10
CA GLN A 208 -38.76 1.60 -10.06
C GLN A 208 -38.67 2.14 -11.51
N PRO A 209 -39.42 3.20 -11.86
CA PRO A 209 -39.43 3.75 -13.22
C PRO A 209 -38.05 4.24 -13.65
N GLN A 210 -37.53 3.70 -14.75
CA GLN A 210 -36.39 4.29 -15.47
C GLN A 210 -36.76 5.71 -15.92
N ALA A 211 -36.24 6.72 -15.22
CA ALA A 211 -36.19 8.06 -15.74
C ALA A 211 -35.25 8.05 -16.96
N GLN A 212 -35.84 8.19 -18.15
CA GLN A 212 -35.13 8.25 -19.42
C GLN A 212 -34.23 9.50 -19.45
N PRO A 213 -32.89 9.36 -19.42
CA PRO A 213 -31.99 10.47 -19.66
C PRO A 213 -32.03 10.87 -21.15
N PRO A 214 -31.80 12.15 -21.46
CA PRO A 214 -31.94 12.71 -22.81
C PRO A 214 -31.00 12.02 -23.81
N ALA A 215 -31.49 11.81 -25.04
CA ALA A 215 -30.69 11.28 -26.13
C ALA A 215 -29.77 12.36 -26.72
N ALA A 216 -28.46 12.10 -26.73
CA ALA A 216 -27.54 12.34 -27.85
C ALA A 216 -26.12 11.95 -27.42
N GLY A 217 -25.60 10.89 -28.03
CA GLY A 217 -24.36 10.22 -27.65
C GLY A 217 -24.67 8.82 -27.11
N GLU A 218 -24.52 7.80 -27.95
CA GLU A 218 -24.78 6.41 -27.57
C GLU A 218 -23.72 5.98 -26.55
N ARG A 219 -24.10 5.88 -25.27
CA ARG A 219 -23.20 5.40 -24.20
C ARG A 219 -22.72 4.01 -24.57
N LYS A 220 -21.42 3.87 -24.83
CA LYS A 220 -20.78 2.60 -25.19
C LYS A 220 -20.10 2.02 -23.96
N VAL A 221 -20.49 0.82 -23.58
CA VAL A 221 -19.79 0.06 -22.55
C VAL A 221 -18.49 -0.48 -23.14
N LEU A 222 -17.37 -0.10 -22.55
CA LEU A 222 -16.02 -0.46 -23.01
C LEU A 222 -15.46 -1.66 -22.26
N LEU A 223 -15.83 -1.79 -20.98
CA LEU A 223 -15.41 -2.89 -20.10
C LEU A 223 -16.52 -3.15 -19.08
N THR A 224 -16.77 -4.44 -18.81
CA THR A 224 -17.51 -4.89 -17.64
C THR A 224 -16.68 -5.96 -16.95
N ASP A 225 -16.49 -5.83 -15.64
CA ASP A 225 -15.78 -6.85 -14.87
C ASP A 225 -16.37 -7.00 -13.47
N ASN A 226 -16.11 -8.13 -12.84
CA ASN A 226 -16.50 -8.42 -11.47
C ASN A 226 -15.47 -9.33 -10.78
N GLY A 227 -15.49 -9.30 -9.46
CA GLY A 227 -14.59 -10.13 -8.67
C GLY A 227 -14.71 -9.90 -7.17
N ASN A 228 -13.75 -10.46 -6.47
CA ASN A 228 -13.53 -10.29 -5.04
C ASN A 228 -12.02 -10.23 -4.80
N GLY A 229 -11.58 -9.48 -3.79
CA GLY A 229 -10.16 -9.30 -3.52
C GLY A 229 -9.48 -8.39 -4.56
N ARG A 230 -8.27 -8.79 -4.95
CA ARG A 230 -7.41 -8.05 -5.89
C ARG A 230 -7.53 -8.62 -7.30
N LYS A 231 -7.73 -7.78 -8.31
CA LYS A 231 -7.78 -8.20 -9.73
C LYS A 231 -7.29 -7.08 -10.65
N ASN A 232 -6.60 -7.47 -11.72
CA ASN A 232 -6.34 -6.61 -12.87
C ASN A 232 -7.39 -6.89 -13.94
N THR A 233 -8.02 -5.83 -14.47
CA THR A 233 -9.01 -5.96 -15.53
C THR A 233 -8.35 -6.23 -16.88
N GLN A 234 -9.16 -6.55 -17.90
CA GLN A 234 -8.72 -6.41 -19.28
C GLN A 234 -8.42 -4.95 -19.61
N GLN A 235 -7.55 -4.75 -20.60
CA GLN A 235 -7.27 -3.44 -21.15
C GLN A 235 -8.48 -2.91 -21.92
N PHE A 236 -8.76 -1.62 -21.77
CA PHE A 236 -9.78 -0.88 -22.53
C PHE A 236 -9.19 0.41 -23.08
N THR A 237 -9.79 0.96 -24.13
CA THR A 237 -9.35 2.20 -24.78
C THR A 237 -10.49 3.21 -24.78
N VAL A 238 -10.18 4.44 -24.38
CA VAL A 238 -11.09 5.59 -24.32
C VAL A 238 -10.50 6.73 -25.14
N ASP A 239 -11.32 7.34 -25.99
CA ASP A 239 -10.88 8.44 -26.87
C ASP A 239 -11.03 9.81 -26.18
N ALA A 240 -11.90 9.92 -25.18
CA ALA A 240 -12.23 11.18 -24.50
C ALA A 240 -12.62 10.94 -23.02
N SER A 241 -13.61 11.68 -22.53
CA SER A 241 -14.17 11.52 -21.20
C SER A 241 -14.91 10.19 -21.07
N TRP A 242 -14.87 9.60 -19.89
CA TRP A 242 -15.55 8.35 -19.61
C TRP A 242 -16.02 8.33 -18.16
N ALA A 243 -16.77 7.31 -17.78
CA ALA A 243 -17.24 7.14 -16.42
C ALA A 243 -16.99 5.72 -15.94
N LEU A 244 -16.56 5.59 -14.68
CA LEU A 244 -16.47 4.32 -13.98
C LEU A 244 -17.69 4.18 -13.07
N HIS A 245 -18.61 3.31 -13.47
CA HIS A 245 -19.66 2.82 -12.60
C HIS A 245 -19.14 1.61 -11.82
N TYR A 246 -19.38 1.57 -10.52
CA TYR A 246 -18.90 0.48 -9.67
C TYR A 246 -19.88 0.19 -8.53
N THR A 247 -19.89 -1.08 -8.13
CA THR A 247 -20.59 -1.51 -6.92
C THR A 247 -19.67 -2.35 -6.05
N TYR A 248 -19.87 -2.29 -4.73
CA TYR A 248 -19.34 -3.28 -3.80
C TYR A 248 -20.33 -3.51 -2.67
N ASP A 249 -20.36 -4.73 -2.11
CA ASP A 249 -21.26 -5.09 -1.02
C ASP A 249 -20.53 -5.92 0.05
N CYS A 250 -20.12 -5.23 1.11
CA CYS A 250 -19.49 -5.81 2.29
C CYS A 250 -20.51 -6.27 3.35
N SER A 251 -21.77 -5.87 3.24
CA SER A 251 -22.81 -6.17 4.25
C SER A 251 -23.05 -7.66 4.43
N LYS A 252 -22.77 -8.45 3.39
CA LYS A 252 -22.91 -9.91 3.37
C LYS A 252 -21.63 -10.65 3.78
N THR A 253 -20.55 -9.92 4.01
CA THR A 253 -19.27 -10.47 4.41
C THR A 253 -19.10 -10.38 5.91
N SER A 254 -18.26 -11.24 6.50
CA SER A 254 -18.03 -11.27 7.95
C SER A 254 -17.35 -10.00 8.49
N ILE A 255 -16.82 -9.14 7.62
CA ILE A 255 -16.21 -7.87 8.01
C ILE A 255 -17.24 -6.76 8.23
N GLY A 256 -18.46 -6.86 7.65
CA GLY A 256 -19.57 -5.91 7.80
C GLY A 256 -19.35 -4.56 7.09
N THR A 257 -18.15 -4.01 7.22
CA THR A 257 -17.67 -2.79 6.57
C THR A 257 -16.35 -3.10 5.91
N GLY A 258 -16.15 -2.64 4.67
CA GLY A 258 -14.91 -2.80 3.92
C GLY A 258 -14.75 -1.63 2.97
N GLY A 259 -14.06 -1.83 1.86
CA GLY A 259 -13.89 -0.77 0.88
C GLY A 259 -13.51 -1.31 -0.49
N MET A 260 -13.48 -0.42 -1.46
CA MET A 260 -13.01 -0.71 -2.80
C MET A 260 -12.06 0.41 -3.21
N SER A 261 -10.91 0.02 -3.74
CA SER A 261 -10.04 0.90 -4.49
C SER A 261 -9.91 0.42 -5.93
N ALA A 262 -9.83 1.36 -6.86
CA ALA A 262 -9.55 1.10 -8.26
C ALA A 262 -8.47 2.09 -8.72
N THR A 263 -7.32 1.55 -9.14
CA THR A 263 -6.19 2.32 -9.65
C THR A 263 -6.13 2.17 -11.17
N LEU A 264 -6.08 3.30 -11.87
CA LEU A 264 -5.96 3.38 -13.32
C LEU A 264 -4.49 3.29 -13.73
N LEU A 265 -4.19 2.37 -14.66
CA LEU A 265 -2.83 2.06 -15.08
C LEU A 265 -2.72 2.06 -16.61
N ASP A 266 -1.68 2.70 -17.14
CA ASP A 266 -1.22 2.60 -18.53
C ASP A 266 0.00 1.66 -18.58
N GLY A 267 -0.21 0.41 -19.01
CA GLY A 267 0.81 -0.63 -18.90
C GLY A 267 1.17 -0.94 -17.45
N THR A 268 2.34 -0.51 -16.96
CA THR A 268 2.71 -0.61 -15.54
C THR A 268 2.79 0.74 -14.85
N LYS A 269 2.46 1.83 -15.56
CA LYS A 269 2.56 3.19 -15.08
C LYS A 269 1.28 3.58 -14.36
N TYR A 270 1.41 4.04 -13.12
CA TYR A 270 0.32 4.66 -12.38
C TYR A 270 -0.16 5.92 -13.10
N VAL A 271 -1.47 6.01 -13.32
CA VAL A 271 -2.12 7.19 -13.89
C VAL A 271 -2.90 7.92 -12.80
N ASP A 272 -3.86 7.23 -12.15
CA ASP A 272 -4.73 7.84 -11.15
C ASP A 272 -5.36 6.82 -10.19
N LEU A 273 -5.88 7.29 -9.04
CA LEU A 273 -6.69 6.53 -8.09
C LEU A 273 -8.15 6.94 -8.26
N VAL A 274 -8.86 6.22 -9.13
CA VAL A 274 -10.20 6.60 -9.60
C VAL A 274 -11.31 6.23 -8.62
N VAL A 275 -11.06 5.26 -7.74
CA VAL A 275 -11.95 4.91 -6.61
C VAL A 275 -11.09 4.67 -5.38
N ASN A 276 -11.50 5.25 -4.24
CA ASN A 276 -10.95 4.95 -2.92
C ASN A 276 -12.03 5.20 -1.87
N GLU A 277 -12.88 4.20 -1.64
CA GLU A 277 -14.01 4.34 -0.73
C GLU A 277 -14.05 3.20 0.28
N THR A 278 -14.54 3.54 1.48
CA THR A 278 -14.80 2.61 2.58
C THR A 278 -16.28 2.72 2.97
N GLY A 279 -16.93 1.59 3.20
CA GLY A 279 -18.35 1.51 3.53
C GLY A 279 -18.87 0.07 3.63
N ALA A 280 -20.14 -0.07 4.00
CA ALA A 280 -20.83 -1.37 3.97
C ALA A 280 -21.19 -1.78 2.54
N SER A 281 -21.49 -0.82 1.68
CA SER A 281 -21.70 -1.00 0.24
C SER A 281 -21.60 0.34 -0.49
N ALA A 282 -21.42 0.29 -1.80
CA ALA A 282 -21.61 1.44 -2.68
C ALA A 282 -22.19 1.00 -4.04
N ASP A 283 -22.86 1.95 -4.69
CA ASP A 283 -23.31 1.89 -6.08
C ASP A 283 -23.19 3.34 -6.60
N LYS A 284 -22.11 3.60 -7.34
CA LYS A 284 -21.68 4.97 -7.69
C LYS A 284 -21.08 5.02 -9.08
N THR A 285 -21.13 6.21 -9.67
CA THR A 285 -20.46 6.52 -10.93
C THR A 285 -19.50 7.69 -10.72
N THR A 286 -18.25 7.55 -11.18
CA THR A 286 -17.23 8.61 -11.12
C THR A 286 -16.82 9.03 -12.53
N PRO A 287 -16.87 10.34 -12.88
CA PRO A 287 -16.41 10.82 -14.16
C PRO A 287 -14.88 10.85 -14.22
N GLN A 288 -14.34 10.57 -15.40
CA GLN A 288 -12.92 10.47 -15.70
C GLN A 288 -12.62 11.23 -16.99
N TYR A 289 -11.45 11.88 -17.06
CA TYR A 289 -11.11 12.79 -18.17
C TYR A 289 -9.81 12.39 -18.88
N ASN A 290 -9.26 11.22 -18.59
CA ASN A 290 -8.04 10.71 -19.19
C ASN A 290 -8.38 9.88 -20.44
N ALA A 291 -7.86 10.29 -21.60
CA ALA A 291 -7.90 9.49 -22.83
C ALA A 291 -6.66 8.58 -22.94
N GLY A 292 -6.81 7.41 -23.56
CA GLY A 292 -5.73 6.45 -23.71
C GLY A 292 -6.18 5.00 -23.60
N SER A 293 -5.20 4.11 -23.45
CA SER A 293 -5.44 2.69 -23.20
C SER A 293 -5.04 2.32 -21.79
N PHE A 294 -5.97 1.77 -21.03
CA PHE A 294 -5.80 1.54 -19.60
C PHE A 294 -6.25 0.14 -19.19
N HIS A 295 -5.84 -0.27 -18.00
CA HIS A 295 -6.54 -1.29 -17.22
C HIS A 295 -6.68 -0.79 -15.79
N LEU A 296 -7.56 -1.43 -15.01
CA LEU A 296 -7.75 -1.12 -13.60
C LEU A 296 -7.12 -2.21 -12.74
N GLU A 297 -6.33 -1.83 -11.74
CA GLU A 297 -6.03 -2.68 -10.59
C GLU A 297 -7.09 -2.39 -9.51
N ILE A 298 -7.96 -3.36 -9.27
CA ILE A 298 -9.04 -3.26 -8.29
C ILE A 298 -8.63 -4.04 -7.04
N THR A 299 -8.84 -3.45 -5.87
CA THR A 299 -8.64 -4.12 -4.57
C THR A 299 -9.85 -3.85 -3.67
N GLY A 300 -10.48 -4.91 -3.18
CA GLY A 300 -11.53 -4.79 -2.15
C GLY A 300 -11.81 -6.14 -1.48
N PRO A 301 -12.05 -6.20 -0.15
CA PRO A 301 -12.27 -7.46 0.54
C PRO A 301 -13.66 -8.08 0.25
N CYS A 302 -14.53 -7.36 -0.46
CA CYS A 302 -15.92 -7.71 -0.73
C CYS A 302 -16.15 -7.98 -2.22
N PRO A 303 -17.23 -8.67 -2.60
CA PRO A 303 -17.65 -8.75 -4.00
C PRO A 303 -17.87 -7.35 -4.57
N TRP A 304 -17.36 -7.14 -5.78
CA TRP A 304 -17.47 -5.88 -6.50
C TRP A 304 -17.78 -6.12 -7.98
N THR A 305 -18.41 -5.12 -8.60
CA THR A 305 -18.59 -5.04 -10.06
C THR A 305 -18.13 -3.68 -10.55
N ILE A 306 -17.67 -3.62 -11.79
CA ILE A 306 -17.33 -2.38 -12.47
C ILE A 306 -17.84 -2.37 -13.90
N GLU A 307 -18.09 -1.17 -14.39
CA GLU A 307 -18.45 -0.88 -15.76
C GLU A 307 -17.79 0.43 -16.19
N VAL A 308 -16.99 0.35 -17.25
CA VAL A 308 -16.38 1.52 -17.90
C VAL A 308 -17.29 1.92 -19.06
N VAL A 309 -17.80 3.13 -19.02
CA VAL A 309 -18.73 3.67 -20.01
C VAL A 309 -18.11 4.89 -20.67
N ASP A 310 -18.07 4.88 -22.00
CA ASP A 310 -17.66 6.05 -22.78
C ASP A 310 -18.73 7.15 -22.67
N VAL A 311 -18.30 8.38 -22.38
CA VAL A 311 -19.20 9.53 -22.22
C VAL A 311 -18.84 10.55 -23.31
N PRO A 312 -19.61 10.60 -24.41
CA PRO A 312 -19.34 11.50 -25.52
C PRO A 312 -19.46 12.99 -25.16
#